data_AF-A0A2P2IE64-F1
#
_entry.id   AF-A0A2P2IE64-F1
#
_cell.length_a   1.000
_cell.length_b   1.000
_cell.length_c   1.000
_cell.angle_alpha   90.00
_cell.angle_beta   90.00
_cell.angle_gamma   90.00
#
_symmetry.space_group_name_H-M   'P 1'
#
loop_
_entity.id
_entity.type
_entity.pdbx_description
1 polymer ?
#
loop_
_entity_poly.entity_id
_entity_poly.type
_entity_poly.pdbx_seq_one_letter_code
_entity_poly.pdbx_strand_id
1 'polypeptide(L)'
;LQLQKEKMIQQQQKAGMPPSAAKTMNIQEGNFVTEAKDWAGELISGQTTTGRILVVLVFFLSVASLVIYFIDASSMDGVEHCQPWSSNTTQQIDLAFNIFFMVYFFIRFIAASDKLWFMLEMYSFVDYFTIPPSFV
;
A
#
# COMPACT_ATOMS: atom_id res chain seq x y z
N LEU A 1 -3.56 34.16 -39.86
CA LEU A 1 -2.16 34.59 -39.62
C LEU A 1 -1.80 34.70 -38.14
N GLN A 2 -2.51 35.48 -37.29
CA GLN A 2 -2.20 35.58 -35.85
C GLN A 2 -2.35 34.25 -35.10
N LEU A 3 -3.43 33.50 -35.36
CA LEU A 3 -3.66 32.17 -34.79
C LEU A 3 -2.60 31.13 -35.21
N GLN A 4 -2.01 31.29 -36.39
CA GLN A 4 -0.90 30.43 -36.84
C GLN A 4 0.41 30.84 -36.16
N LYS A 5 0.61 32.13 -35.89
CA LYS A 5 1.77 32.66 -35.18
C LYS A 5 1.78 32.21 -33.72
N GLU A 6 0.63 32.22 -33.04
CA GLU A 6 0.49 31.70 -31.67
C GLU A 6 0.72 30.20 -31.57
N LYS A 7 0.24 29.42 -32.55
CA LYS A 7 0.51 27.97 -32.61
C LYS A 7 1.99 27.66 -32.81
N MET A 8 2.71 28.48 -33.59
CA MET A 8 4.16 28.33 -33.77
C MET A 8 4.94 28.72 -32.50
N ILE A 9 4.49 29.73 -31.76
CA ILE A 9 5.10 30.13 -30.47
C ILE A 9 4.89 29.06 -29.40
N GLN A 10 3.70 28.44 -29.33
CA GLN A 10 3.43 27.31 -28.41
C GLN A 10 4.23 26.05 -28.77
N GLN A 11 4.47 25.79 -30.06
CA GLN A 11 5.36 24.69 -30.48
C GLN A 11 6.83 24.97 -30.14
N GLN A 12 7.31 26.22 -30.26
CA GLN A 12 8.65 26.60 -29.81
C GLN A 12 8.80 26.51 -28.29
N GLN A 13 7.77 26.82 -27.51
CA GLN A 13 7.79 26.65 -26.04
C GLN A 13 7.83 25.16 -25.62
N LYS A 14 7.12 24.27 -26.32
CA LYS A 14 7.24 22.81 -26.12
C LYS A 14 8.59 22.25 -26.60
N ALA A 15 9.20 22.88 -27.61
CA ALA A 15 10.53 22.52 -28.12
C ALA A 15 11.70 23.14 -27.32
N GLY A 16 11.40 24.06 -26.40
CA GLY A 16 12.39 24.75 -25.55
C GLY A 16 12.80 23.97 -24.30
N MET A 17 12.11 22.88 -23.95
CA MET A 17 12.60 21.93 -22.96
C MET A 17 13.59 20.99 -23.66
N PRO A 18 14.88 20.96 -23.27
CA PRO A 18 15.82 20.06 -23.91
C PRO A 18 15.28 18.62 -23.79
N PRO A 19 15.27 17.83 -24.87
CA PRO A 19 14.82 16.44 -24.83
C PRO A 19 15.61 15.61 -23.79
N SER A 20 16.80 16.09 -23.40
CA SER A 20 17.55 15.57 -22.28
C SER A 20 16.82 15.71 -20.94
N ALA A 21 16.18 16.84 -20.61
CA ALA A 21 15.54 17.03 -19.30
C ALA A 21 14.26 16.19 -19.15
N ALA A 22 13.43 16.10 -20.19
CA ALA A 22 12.23 15.25 -20.18
C ALA A 22 12.60 13.74 -20.13
N LYS A 23 13.67 13.36 -20.84
CA LYS A 23 14.22 12.00 -20.80
C LYS A 23 14.88 11.71 -19.46
N THR A 24 15.61 12.64 -18.87
CA THR A 24 16.23 12.49 -17.54
C THR A 24 15.16 12.36 -16.46
N MET A 25 14.08 13.15 -16.49
CA MET A 25 12.97 12.98 -15.53
C MET A 25 12.28 11.62 -15.67
N ASN A 26 11.95 11.19 -16.89
CA ASN A 26 11.36 9.85 -17.11
C ASN A 26 12.32 8.71 -16.73
N ILE A 27 13.63 8.89 -16.91
CA ILE A 27 14.65 7.92 -16.49
C ILE A 27 14.81 7.93 -14.97
N GLN A 28 14.74 9.08 -14.30
CA GLN A 28 14.83 9.15 -12.84
C GLN A 28 13.61 8.51 -12.17
N GLU A 29 12.40 8.80 -12.67
CA GLU A 29 11.17 8.16 -12.22
C GLU A 29 11.18 6.65 -12.51
N GLY A 30 11.65 6.26 -13.70
CA GLY A 30 11.81 4.86 -14.08
C GLY A 30 12.82 4.12 -13.19
N ASN A 31 13.95 4.75 -12.85
CA ASN A 31 14.95 4.16 -11.97
C ASN A 31 14.42 3.98 -10.54
N PHE A 32 13.71 4.97 -9.99
CA PHE A 32 13.13 4.86 -8.65
C PHE A 32 12.05 3.78 -8.56
N VAL A 33 11.16 3.69 -9.56
CA VAL A 33 10.11 2.65 -9.61
C VAL A 33 10.72 1.26 -9.75
N THR A 34 11.78 1.12 -10.55
CA THR A 34 12.47 -0.17 -10.74
C THR A 34 13.20 -0.59 -9.46
N GLU A 35 13.89 0.33 -8.80
CA GLU A 35 14.58 0.09 -7.53
C GLU A 35 13.59 -0.29 -6.40
N ALA A 36 12.46 0.43 -6.29
CA ALA A 36 11.42 0.12 -5.32
C ALA A 36 10.77 -1.24 -5.58
N LYS A 37 10.59 -1.61 -6.86
CA LYS A 37 10.05 -2.91 -7.26
C LYS A 37 11.02 -4.05 -6.91
N ASP A 38 12.31 -3.86 -7.16
CA ASP A 38 13.33 -4.87 -6.85
C ASP A 38 13.47 -5.04 -5.32
N TRP A 39 13.45 -3.95 -4.56
CA TRP A 39 13.50 -4.01 -3.09
C TRP A 39 12.26 -4.69 -2.50
N ALA A 40 11.07 -4.34 -3.00
CA ALA A 40 9.82 -4.99 -2.60
C ALA A 40 9.79 -6.47 -3.01
N GLY A 41 10.27 -6.80 -4.20
CA GLY A 41 10.40 -8.18 -4.69
C GLY A 41 11.33 -9.01 -3.80
N GLU A 42 12.45 -8.44 -3.37
CA GLU A 42 13.41 -9.09 -2.47
C GLU A 42 12.83 -9.31 -1.06
N LEU A 43 12.03 -8.36 -0.56
CA LEU A 43 11.30 -8.47 0.70
C LEU A 43 10.22 -9.55 0.67
N ILE A 44 9.48 -9.68 -0.44
CA ILE A 44 8.39 -10.67 -0.59
C ILE A 44 8.91 -12.07 -0.95
N SER A 45 10.02 -12.18 -1.67
CA SER A 45 10.57 -13.47 -2.09
C SER A 45 11.05 -14.34 -0.91
N GLY A 46 11.23 -13.79 0.29
CA GLY A 46 11.75 -14.53 1.46
C GLY A 46 13.17 -15.06 1.28
N GLN A 47 13.88 -14.63 0.23
CA GLN A 47 15.28 -14.98 -0.01
C GLN A 47 16.21 -14.26 0.97
N THR A 48 15.84 -13.05 1.41
CA THR A 48 16.55 -12.28 2.43
C THR A 48 16.13 -12.64 3.85
N THR A 49 17.04 -12.48 4.80
CA THR A 49 16.75 -12.59 6.24
C THR A 49 15.62 -11.66 6.66
N THR A 50 15.58 -10.44 6.10
CA THR A 50 14.52 -9.46 6.33
C THR A 50 13.16 -9.96 5.83
N GLY A 51 13.08 -10.50 4.61
CA GLY A 51 11.84 -11.08 4.09
C GLY A 51 11.35 -12.28 4.90
N ARG A 52 12.25 -13.15 5.37
CA ARG A 52 11.89 -14.28 6.24
C ARG A 52 11.34 -13.82 7.58
N ILE A 53 11.98 -12.84 8.22
CA ILE A 53 11.50 -12.24 9.46
C ILE A 53 10.12 -11.60 9.23
N LEU A 54 9.95 -10.91 8.11
CA LEU A 54 8.69 -10.26 7.75
C LEU A 54 7.55 -11.28 7.61
N VAL A 55 7.77 -12.38 6.89
CA VAL A 55 6.78 -13.46 6.75
C VAL A 55 6.38 -14.05 8.12
N VAL A 56 7.36 -14.27 9.00
CA VAL A 56 7.12 -14.77 10.36
C VAL A 56 6.37 -13.75 11.22
N LEU A 57 6.73 -12.47 11.14
CA LEU A 57 6.05 -11.39 11.86
C LEU A 57 4.60 -11.25 11.42
N VAL A 58 4.34 -11.23 10.12
CA VAL A 58 2.98 -11.16 9.58
C VAL A 58 2.15 -12.33 10.07
N PHE A 59 2.71 -13.55 10.08
CA PHE A 59 2.01 -14.73 10.57
C PHE A 59 1.55 -14.58 12.03
N PHE A 60 2.46 -14.19 12.93
CA PHE A 60 2.09 -14.01 14.34
C PHE A 60 1.13 -12.84 14.56
N LEU A 61 1.31 -11.74 13.83
CA LEU A 61 0.42 -10.59 13.88
C LEU A 61 -0.99 -10.96 13.40
N SER A 62 -1.14 -11.79 12.37
CA SER A 62 -2.45 -12.22 11.87
C SER A 62 -3.18 -13.12 12.87
N VAL A 63 -2.45 -13.95 13.62
CA VAL A 63 -3.04 -14.71 14.73
C VAL A 63 -3.44 -13.78 15.87
N ALA A 64 -2.61 -12.79 16.21
CA ALA A 64 -2.91 -11.82 17.26
C ALA A 64 -4.13 -10.94 16.93
N SER A 65 -4.27 -10.47 15.68
CA SER A 65 -5.46 -9.70 15.27
C SER A 65 -6.72 -10.56 15.33
N LEU A 66 -6.65 -11.83 14.95
CA LEU A 66 -7.77 -12.77 15.07
C LEU A 66 -8.18 -13.00 16.53
N VAL A 67 -7.22 -13.10 17.45
CA VAL A 67 -7.49 -13.21 18.89
C VAL A 67 -8.15 -11.95 19.43
N ILE A 68 -7.66 -10.77 19.05
CA ILE A 68 -8.26 -9.48 19.46
C ILE A 68 -9.69 -9.37 18.92
N TYR A 69 -9.92 -9.75 17.66
CA TYR A 69 -11.25 -9.81 17.07
C TYR A 69 -12.19 -10.75 17.85
N PHE A 70 -11.72 -11.94 18.26
CA PHE A 70 -12.54 -12.83 19.08
C PHE A 70 -12.84 -12.26 20.46
N ILE A 71 -11.88 -11.58 21.10
CA ILE A 71 -12.09 -10.92 22.39
C ILE A 71 -13.15 -9.83 22.23
N ASP A 72 -13.02 -8.97 21.22
CA ASP A 72 -13.98 -7.90 20.93
C ASP A 72 -15.37 -8.49 20.65
N ALA A 73 -15.47 -9.45 19.73
CA ALA A 73 -16.72 -10.13 19.39
C ALA A 73 -17.35 -10.89 20.57
N SER A 74 -16.55 -11.46 21.47
CA SER A 74 -17.03 -12.19 22.65
C SER A 74 -17.44 -11.26 23.80
N SER A 75 -16.97 -10.02 23.80
CA SER A 75 -17.32 -9.00 24.79
C SER A 75 -18.50 -8.11 24.38
N MET A 76 -19.07 -8.36 23.19
CA MET A 76 -20.26 -7.67 22.67
C MET A 76 -21.56 -8.12 23.36
N ASP A 77 -21.74 -7.75 24.62
CA ASP A 77 -23.05 -7.67 25.26
C ASP A 77 -23.77 -6.41 24.75
N GLY A 78 -24.31 -6.48 23.53
CA GLY A 78 -25.04 -5.39 22.87
C GLY A 78 -24.34 -4.82 21.62
N VAL A 79 -25.15 -4.46 20.62
CA VAL A 79 -24.71 -4.08 19.26
C VAL A 79 -23.98 -2.74 19.16
N GLU A 80 -24.04 -1.88 20.18
CA GLU A 80 -23.39 -0.56 20.18
C GLU A 80 -22.94 -0.15 21.59
N HIS A 81 -21.62 -0.11 21.83
CA HIS A 81 -21.03 0.53 23.01
C HIS A 81 -20.36 1.84 22.58
N CYS A 82 -20.99 2.98 22.85
CA CYS A 82 -20.42 4.29 22.57
C CYS A 82 -19.37 4.66 23.63
N GLN A 83 -18.15 4.18 23.46
CA GLN A 83 -17.00 4.54 24.30
C GLN A 83 -15.98 5.33 23.49
N PRO A 84 -15.46 6.48 24.01
CA PRO A 84 -14.52 7.29 23.25
C PRO A 84 -13.27 6.49 22.84
N TRP A 85 -12.92 6.57 21.56
CA TRP A 85 -11.79 5.86 20.95
C TRP A 85 -10.47 6.00 21.73
N SER A 86 -10.19 7.19 22.29
CA SER A 86 -8.97 7.41 23.07
C SER A 86 -8.88 6.59 24.36
N SER A 87 -10.01 6.09 24.86
CA SER A 87 -10.09 5.28 26.08
C SER A 87 -10.08 3.76 25.81
N ASN A 88 -10.23 3.35 24.54
CA ASN A 88 -10.28 1.95 24.13
C ASN A 88 -8.94 1.48 23.56
N THR A 89 -8.08 0.95 24.43
CA THR A 89 -6.77 0.42 24.03
C THR A 89 -6.89 -0.75 23.06
N THR A 90 -7.89 -1.63 23.23
CA THR A 90 -8.11 -2.80 22.34
C THR A 90 -8.38 -2.37 20.90
N GLN A 91 -9.22 -1.35 20.70
CA GLN A 91 -9.55 -0.81 19.38
C GLN A 91 -8.37 -0.07 18.75
N GLN A 92 -7.57 0.66 19.54
CA GLN A 92 -6.35 1.30 19.06
C GLN A 92 -5.31 0.29 18.58
N ILE A 93 -5.16 -0.83 19.30
CA ILE A 93 -4.24 -1.90 18.93
C ILE A 93 -4.73 -2.62 17.67
N ASP A 94 -6.04 -2.92 17.57
CA ASP A 94 -6.63 -3.51 16.37
C ASP A 94 -6.40 -2.63 15.13
N LEU A 95 -6.67 -1.32 15.25
CA LEU A 95 -6.41 -0.35 14.19
C LEU A 95 -4.92 -0.31 13.80
N ALA A 96 -4.00 -0.32 14.77
CA ALA A 96 -2.57 -0.30 14.49
C ALA A 96 -2.10 -1.55 13.73
N PHE A 97 -2.61 -2.73 14.08
CA PHE A 97 -2.32 -3.97 13.35
C PHE A 97 -2.95 -3.98 11.95
N ASN A 98 -4.16 -3.44 11.79
CA ASN A 98 -4.80 -3.27 10.50
C ASN A 98 -4.02 -2.30 9.57
N ILE A 99 -3.46 -1.22 10.11
CA ILE A 99 -2.56 -0.32 9.36
C ILE A 99 -1.27 -1.03 8.94
N PHE A 100 -0.70 -1.87 9.82
CA PHE A 100 0.48 -2.66 9.47
C PHE A 100 0.20 -3.63 8.31
N PHE A 101 -0.95 -4.33 8.32
CA PHE A 101 -1.36 -5.19 7.21
C PHE A 101 -1.59 -4.42 5.91
N MET A 102 -2.13 -3.20 6.01
CA MET A 102 -2.30 -2.30 4.87
C MET A 102 -0.94 -1.96 4.22
N VAL A 103 0.08 -1.59 5.01
CA VAL A 103 1.44 -1.36 4.48
C VAL A 103 2.04 -2.63 3.87
N TYR A 104 1.88 -3.78 4.52
CA TYR A 104 2.35 -5.05 4.01
C TYR A 104 1.68 -5.43 2.67
N PHE A 105 0.39 -5.13 2.52
CA PHE A 105 -0.35 -5.28 1.28
C PHE A 105 0.21 -4.39 0.17
N PHE A 106 0.51 -3.12 0.44
CA PHE A 106 1.11 -2.22 -0.56
C PHE A 106 2.51 -2.66 -1.00
N ILE A 107 3.32 -3.17 -0.08
CA ILE A 107 4.64 -3.74 -0.43
C ILE A 107 4.46 -4.94 -1.37
N ARG A 108 3.51 -5.83 -1.08
CA ARG A 108 3.16 -6.94 -1.97
C ARG A 108 2.63 -6.47 -3.33
N PHE A 109 1.81 -5.41 -3.36
CA PHE A 109 1.27 -4.83 -4.59
C PHE A 109 2.36 -4.22 -5.49
N ILE A 110 3.37 -3.58 -4.90
CA ILE A 110 4.51 -3.00 -5.64
C ILE A 110 5.41 -4.11 -6.18
N ALA A 111 5.62 -5.19 -5.42
CA ALA A 111 6.42 -6.35 -5.82
C ALA A 111 5.76 -7.14 -6.97
N ALA A 112 4.43 -7.25 -6.99
CA ALA A 112 3.71 -8.02 -7.97
C ALA A 112 3.84 -7.45 -9.40
N SER A 113 4.25 -8.29 -10.35
CA SER A 113 4.32 -7.92 -11.76
C SER A 113 2.95 -7.82 -12.43
N ASP A 114 1.99 -8.65 -11.99
CA ASP A 114 0.62 -8.71 -12.50
C ASP A 114 -0.41 -8.25 -11.45
N LYS A 115 -0.77 -6.96 -11.53
CA LYS A 115 -1.66 -6.31 -10.56
C LYS A 115 -3.05 -6.95 -10.45
N LEU A 116 -3.61 -7.44 -11.57
CA LEU A 116 -4.95 -8.07 -11.60
C LEU A 116 -4.95 -9.47 -10.97
N TRP A 117 -3.88 -10.23 -11.16
CA TRP A 117 -3.73 -11.57 -10.59
C TRP A 117 -3.44 -11.48 -9.08
N PHE A 118 -2.62 -10.49 -8.70
CA PHE A 118 -2.38 -10.14 -7.30
C PHE A 118 -3.65 -9.67 -6.56
N MET A 119 -4.50 -8.88 -7.24
CA MET A 119 -5.77 -8.44 -6.68
C MET A 119 -6.74 -9.61 -6.38
N LEU A 120 -6.58 -10.74 -7.10
CA LEU A 120 -7.35 -11.97 -6.93
C LEU A 120 -6.72 -12.97 -5.95
N GLU A 121 -5.57 -12.64 -5.35
CA GLU A 121 -4.90 -13.49 -4.40
C GLU A 121 -5.65 -13.53 -3.05
N MET A 122 -5.77 -14.71 -2.44
CA MET A 122 -6.61 -14.91 -1.24
C MET A 122 -6.22 -13.97 -0.08
N TYR A 123 -4.93 -13.66 0.05
CA TYR A 123 -4.41 -12.72 1.04
C TYR A 123 -4.82 -11.27 0.76
N SER A 124 -4.91 -10.87 -0.51
CA SER A 124 -5.44 -9.55 -0.91
C SER A 124 -6.92 -9.43 -0.59
N PHE A 125 -7.67 -10.52 -0.74
CA PHE A 125 -9.10 -10.56 -0.42
C PHE A 125 -9.37 -10.35 1.06
N VAL A 126 -8.57 -10.95 1.94
CA VAL A 126 -8.65 -10.74 3.40
C VAL A 126 -8.39 -9.27 3.76
N ASP A 127 -7.35 -8.66 3.18
CA ASP A 127 -7.00 -7.25 3.40
C ASP A 127 -8.12 -6.29 2.91
N TYR A 128 -8.82 -6.63 1.81
CA TYR A 128 -9.98 -5.83 1.32
C TYR A 128 -11.17 -5.80 2.28
N PHE A 129 -11.36 -6.80 3.14
CA PHE A 129 -12.49 -6.85 4.08
C PHE A 129 -12.18 -6.32 5.47
N THR A 130 -10.90 -6.29 5.87
CA THR A 130 -10.51 -5.77 7.19
C THR A 130 -10.14 -4.28 7.16
N ILE A 131 -9.61 -3.76 6.04
CA ILE A 131 -9.09 -2.39 5.97
C ILE A 131 -10.21 -1.32 5.83
N PRO A 132 -11.19 -1.42 4.91
CA PRO A 132 -12.24 -0.41 4.81
C PRO A 132 -13.15 -0.29 6.05
N PRO A 133 -13.55 -1.39 6.73
CA PRO A 133 -14.36 -1.29 7.95
C PRO A 133 -13.60 -0.85 9.20
N SER A 134 -12.27 -0.95 9.25
CA SER A 134 -11.49 -0.52 10.43
C SER A 134 -11.28 1.01 10.52
N PHE A 135 -11.52 1.74 9.43
CA PHE A 135 -11.43 3.21 9.41
C PHE A 135 -12.76 3.94 9.62
N VAL A 136 -13.87 3.20 9.71
CA VAL A 136 -15.23 3.74 9.91
C VAL A 136 -15.64 3.59 11.37
#